data_AF-A0A895YRN6-F1
#
_entry.id   AF-A0A895YRN6-F1
#
_cell.length_a   1.000
_cell.length_b   1.000
_cell.length_c   1.000
_cell.angle_alpha   90.00
_cell.angle_beta   90.00
_cell.angle_gamma   90.00
#
_symmetry.space_group_name_H-M   'P 1'
#
loop_
_entity.id
_entity.type
_entity.pdbx_description
1 polymer ?
#
loop_
_entity_poly.entity_id
_entity_poly.type
_entity_poly.pdbx_seq_one_letter_code
_entity_poly.pdbx_strand_id
1 'polypeptide(L)'
;MPPQSGPHDAVFRRILGEPANAASELRAVLPPALTDRLHLDRLARVPASFVDDALQWRHSDLLFTAPTPGGEAFLYVLIEHQSSTDPLMPFRMLQYMVRIWDYYLREHPNATRLPAVIPLVVHHDRRRWTGPTQLRDLLQLDPDTAEAAREFLPEFRFLLDDLARIDEQALRRRPLTPPVRVTLLLLKIAAGNPRLAEDLQPWVEELREVLARPGGLDQFTSMLRYIEVVGEAPAEQQVDQPARSAGRGGIHDHRGDAPRRRRSPRPRRHAR
;
A
#
# COMPACT_ATOMS: atom_id res chain seq x y z
N MET A 1 -14.49 -6.61 17.54
CA MET A 1 -14.08 -5.21 17.71
C MET A 1 -13.57 -4.72 16.37
N PRO A 2 -13.92 -3.51 15.90
CA PRO A 2 -13.25 -2.94 14.74
C PRO A 2 -11.75 -2.85 15.04
N PRO A 3 -10.87 -3.15 14.08
CA PRO A 3 -9.43 -3.00 14.27
C PRO A 3 -9.14 -1.54 14.62
N GLN A 4 -8.44 -1.30 15.73
CA GLN A 4 -8.02 0.06 16.10
C GLN A 4 -7.13 0.63 14.99
N SER A 5 -7.40 1.86 14.56
CA SER A 5 -6.58 2.55 13.56
C SER A 5 -5.18 2.73 14.10
N GLY A 6 -4.17 2.31 13.34
CA GLY A 6 -2.78 2.49 13.74
C GLY A 6 -2.41 3.98 13.83
N PRO A 7 -1.32 4.34 14.51
CA PRO A 7 -0.86 5.73 14.59
C PRO A 7 -0.61 6.35 13.20
N HIS A 8 -0.06 5.56 12.27
CA HIS A 8 0.17 5.96 10.89
C HIS A 8 -1.14 6.34 10.18
N ASP A 9 -2.19 5.54 10.37
CA ASP A 9 -3.52 5.77 9.79
C ASP A 9 -4.13 7.09 10.29
N ALA A 10 -3.97 7.37 11.58
CA ALA A 10 -4.55 8.54 12.23
C ALA A 10 -3.91 9.85 11.73
N VAL A 11 -2.56 9.92 11.69
CA VAL A 11 -1.86 11.11 11.19
C VAL A 11 -2.12 11.29 9.70
N PHE A 12 -2.10 10.22 8.93
CA PHE A 12 -2.38 10.25 7.50
C PHE A 12 -3.78 10.81 7.22
N ARG A 13 -4.81 10.21 7.81
CA ARG A 13 -6.21 10.66 7.63
C ARG A 13 -6.38 12.12 8.02
N ARG A 14 -5.73 12.56 9.10
CA ARG A 14 -5.85 13.94 9.58
C ARG A 14 -5.22 14.95 8.61
N ILE A 15 -4.03 14.64 8.09
CA ILE A 15 -3.27 15.55 7.23
C ILE A 15 -3.77 15.48 5.79
N LEU A 16 -3.84 14.28 5.21
CA LEU A 16 -4.28 14.07 3.83
C LEU A 16 -5.80 14.20 3.69
N GLY A 17 -6.57 14.16 4.77
CA GLY A 17 -8.01 14.46 4.72
C GLY A 17 -8.34 15.91 4.36
N GLU A 18 -7.37 16.84 4.44
CA GLU A 18 -7.50 18.21 3.97
C GLU A 18 -7.31 18.27 2.44
N PRO A 19 -8.27 18.78 1.65
CA PRO A 19 -8.18 18.73 0.19
C PRO A 19 -6.92 19.38 -0.41
N ALA A 20 -6.45 20.49 0.16
CA ALA A 20 -5.22 21.13 -0.32
C ALA A 20 -3.98 20.25 -0.14
N ASN A 21 -3.94 19.47 0.95
CA ASN A 21 -2.86 18.53 1.22
C ASN A 21 -2.93 17.32 0.29
N ALA A 22 -4.11 16.70 0.15
CA ALA A 22 -4.33 15.62 -0.81
C ALA A 22 -3.99 16.05 -2.24
N ALA A 23 -4.41 17.24 -2.67
CA ALA A 23 -4.09 17.77 -3.99
C ALA A 23 -2.58 17.92 -4.21
N SER A 24 -1.82 18.33 -3.19
CA SER A 24 -0.35 18.41 -3.31
C SER A 24 0.30 17.03 -3.46
N GLU A 25 -0.22 16.03 -2.76
CA GLU A 25 0.26 14.65 -2.85
C GLU A 25 -0.05 14.06 -4.23
N LEU A 26 -1.29 14.22 -4.68
CA LEU A 26 -1.74 13.79 -6.00
C LEU A 26 -0.90 14.42 -7.13
N ARG A 27 -0.60 15.73 -7.07
CA ARG A 27 0.30 16.38 -8.04
C ARG A 27 1.70 15.80 -8.06
N ALA A 28 2.19 15.31 -6.92
CA ALA A 28 3.52 14.75 -6.83
C ALA A 28 3.64 13.34 -7.45
N VAL A 29 2.54 12.60 -7.54
CA VAL A 29 2.54 11.18 -7.95
C VAL A 29 1.82 10.90 -9.26
N LEU A 30 0.88 11.77 -9.66
CA LEU A 30 0.12 11.59 -10.90
C LEU A 30 0.99 11.88 -12.13
N PRO A 31 0.81 11.12 -13.23
CA PRO A 31 1.41 11.46 -14.51
C PRO A 31 0.98 12.87 -14.97
N PRO A 32 1.87 13.69 -15.57
CA PRO A 32 1.54 15.07 -15.97
C PRO A 32 0.27 15.16 -16.83
N ALA A 33 0.13 14.27 -17.81
CA ALA A 33 -1.04 14.23 -18.70
C ALA A 33 -2.37 13.99 -17.96
N LEU A 34 -2.35 13.32 -16.80
CA LEU A 34 -3.53 13.11 -15.97
C LEU A 34 -3.74 14.30 -15.02
N THR A 35 -2.66 14.83 -14.43
CA THR A 35 -2.70 16.03 -13.57
C THR A 35 -3.34 17.21 -14.31
N ASP A 36 -2.99 17.43 -15.57
CA ASP A 36 -3.52 18.55 -16.39
C ASP A 36 -5.02 18.43 -16.70
N ARG A 37 -5.59 17.24 -16.53
CA ARG A 37 -6.99 16.93 -16.83
C ARG A 37 -7.87 16.91 -15.58
N LEU A 38 -7.27 16.88 -14.39
CA LEU A 38 -7.95 16.88 -13.10
C LEU A 38 -7.87 18.28 -12.49
N HIS A 39 -9.02 18.86 -12.16
CA HIS A 39 -9.06 20.16 -11.48
C HIS A 39 -8.79 20.01 -9.98
N LEU A 40 -7.54 19.69 -9.62
CA LEU A 40 -7.12 19.37 -8.24
C LEU A 40 -7.27 20.54 -7.25
N ASP A 41 -7.37 21.78 -7.71
CA ASP A 41 -7.70 22.93 -6.85
C ASP A 41 -9.15 22.93 -6.36
N ARG A 42 -10.00 22.11 -6.97
CA ARG A 42 -11.41 21.91 -6.59
C ARG A 42 -11.65 20.51 -6.03
N LEU A 43 -10.59 19.87 -5.51
CA LEU A 43 -10.69 18.58 -4.87
C LEU A 43 -11.67 18.67 -3.69
N ALA A 44 -12.63 17.75 -3.61
CA ALA A 44 -13.61 17.69 -2.53
C ALA A 44 -13.57 16.32 -1.86
N ARG A 45 -13.63 16.29 -0.52
CA ARG A 45 -13.61 15.04 0.23
C ARG A 45 -15.01 14.41 0.24
N VAL A 46 -15.10 13.13 -0.10
CA VAL A 46 -16.33 12.34 0.04
C VAL A 46 -16.43 11.84 1.49
N PRO A 47 -17.55 12.07 2.21
CA PRO A 47 -17.67 11.65 3.60
C PRO A 47 -17.60 10.12 3.77
N ALA A 48 -16.96 9.67 4.85
CA ALA A 48 -16.75 8.24 5.12
C ALA A 48 -18.04 7.44 5.35
N SER A 49 -19.14 8.09 5.74
CA SER A 49 -20.46 7.49 5.91
C SER A 49 -21.10 7.01 4.61
N PHE A 50 -20.58 7.44 3.45
CA PHE A 50 -21.04 7.01 2.13
C PHE A 50 -20.47 5.66 1.70
N VAL A 51 -19.50 5.17 2.45
CA VAL A 51 -18.70 4.02 2.09
C VAL A 51 -19.21 2.85 2.95
N ASP A 52 -19.91 1.91 2.31
CA ASP A 52 -20.64 0.77 2.90
C ASP A 52 -19.92 0.13 4.11
N ASP A 53 -20.64 -0.53 5.02
CA ASP A 53 -20.06 -1.16 6.23
C ASP A 53 -18.93 -2.15 5.90
N ALA A 54 -18.89 -2.66 4.65
CA ALA A 54 -17.83 -3.52 4.13
C ALA A 54 -16.54 -2.78 3.69
N LEU A 55 -16.57 -1.47 3.44
CA LEU A 55 -15.39 -0.62 3.17
C LEU A 55 -14.85 0.02 4.45
N GLN A 56 -15.65 0.09 5.51
CA GLN A 56 -15.20 0.52 6.85
C GLN A 56 -14.12 -0.38 7.46
N TRP A 57 -13.78 -1.50 6.82
CA TRP A 57 -12.80 -2.47 7.32
C TRP A 57 -11.38 -1.92 7.47
N ARG A 58 -11.04 -0.77 6.86
CA ARG A 58 -9.79 -0.06 7.13
C ARG A 58 -10.03 1.44 7.29
N HIS A 59 -9.77 1.94 8.50
CA HIS A 59 -10.01 3.32 8.89
C HIS A 59 -9.05 4.35 8.26
N SER A 60 -8.21 3.98 7.29
CA SER A 60 -7.16 4.85 6.77
C SER A 60 -7.42 5.36 5.34
N ASP A 61 -8.48 4.86 4.70
CA ASP A 61 -8.84 5.23 3.34
C ASP A 61 -9.43 6.65 3.25
N LEU A 62 -9.11 7.32 2.15
CA LEU A 62 -9.66 8.62 1.79
C LEU A 62 -10.21 8.58 0.36
N LEU A 63 -11.40 9.15 0.17
CA LEU A 63 -12.03 9.29 -1.12
C LEU A 63 -12.26 10.77 -1.41
N PHE A 64 -11.89 11.19 -2.61
CA PHE A 64 -12.11 12.54 -3.10
C PHE A 64 -12.78 12.53 -4.46
N THR A 65 -13.42 13.64 -4.81
CA THR A 65 -13.84 13.94 -6.18
C THR A 65 -13.02 15.09 -6.74
N ALA A 66 -12.76 15.04 -8.04
CA ALA A 66 -12.18 16.15 -8.80
C ALA A 66 -12.96 16.35 -10.11
N PRO A 67 -13.30 17.60 -10.46
CA PRO A 67 -13.86 17.89 -11.77
C PRO A 67 -12.87 17.54 -12.89
N THR A 68 -13.42 17.13 -14.03
CA THR A 68 -12.71 16.87 -15.29
C THR A 68 -13.46 17.51 -16.45
N PRO A 69 -12.85 17.67 -17.64
CA PRO A 69 -13.57 18.16 -18.81
C PRO A 69 -14.76 17.30 -19.24
N GLY A 70 -14.81 16.01 -18.85
CA GLY A 70 -15.87 15.07 -19.20
C GLY A 70 -16.87 14.77 -18.07
N GLY A 71 -16.78 15.47 -16.93
CA GLY A 71 -17.60 15.20 -15.75
C GLY A 71 -16.76 15.22 -14.48
N GLU A 72 -16.86 14.16 -13.68
CA GLU A 72 -16.14 14.03 -12.41
C GLU A 72 -15.32 12.74 -12.38
N ALA A 73 -14.21 12.76 -11.65
CA ALA A 73 -13.42 11.59 -11.32
C ALA A 73 -13.32 11.42 -9.81
N PHE A 74 -13.28 10.18 -9.36
CA PHE A 74 -12.96 9.81 -8.00
C PHE A 74 -11.45 9.57 -7.85
N LEU A 75 -10.90 9.95 -6.71
CA LEU A 75 -9.52 9.71 -6.32
C LEU A 75 -9.55 8.98 -4.99
N TYR A 76 -9.17 7.71 -5.02
CA TYR A 76 -9.18 6.84 -3.85
C TYR A 76 -7.75 6.64 -3.37
N VAL A 77 -7.46 7.10 -2.16
CA VAL A 77 -6.14 7.07 -1.56
C VAL A 77 -6.15 6.11 -0.38
N LEU A 78 -5.31 5.09 -0.47
CA LEU A 78 -5.04 4.10 0.56
C LEU A 78 -3.62 4.33 1.09
N ILE A 79 -3.44 4.23 2.40
CA ILE A 79 -2.12 4.11 3.02
C ILE A 79 -1.87 2.65 3.42
N GLU A 80 -0.73 2.11 3.01
CA GLU A 80 -0.32 0.74 3.33
C GLU A 80 0.85 0.73 4.31
N HIS A 81 0.59 0.23 5.52
CA HIS A 81 1.56 0.12 6.62
C HIS A 81 1.87 -1.35 7.01
N GLN A 82 1.49 -2.35 6.21
CA GLN A 82 1.77 -3.73 6.58
C GLN A 82 3.25 -4.08 6.36
N SER A 83 3.84 -4.75 7.35
CA SER A 83 5.23 -5.27 7.36
C SER A 83 5.53 -6.29 6.26
N SER A 84 4.49 -6.74 5.54
CA SER A 84 4.57 -7.52 4.31
C SER A 84 3.60 -6.95 3.29
N THR A 85 4.08 -6.71 2.07
CA THR A 85 3.25 -6.30 0.94
C THR A 85 2.12 -7.31 0.71
N ASP A 86 0.85 -6.85 0.69
CA ASP A 86 -0.29 -7.68 0.30
C ASP A 86 -0.12 -8.15 -1.16
N PRO A 87 0.07 -9.45 -1.43
CA PRO A 87 0.27 -9.96 -2.77
C PRO A 87 -0.94 -9.73 -3.68
N LEU A 88 -2.14 -9.54 -3.10
CA LEU A 88 -3.39 -9.34 -3.82
C LEU A 88 -3.83 -7.87 -3.84
N MET A 89 -2.91 -6.93 -3.56
CA MET A 89 -3.21 -5.49 -3.59
C MET A 89 -3.95 -5.04 -4.86
N PRO A 90 -3.56 -5.44 -6.09
CA PRO A 90 -4.32 -5.05 -7.28
C PRO A 90 -5.79 -5.52 -7.25
N PHE A 91 -6.05 -6.75 -6.79
CA PHE A 91 -7.41 -7.25 -6.68
C PHE A 91 -8.21 -6.48 -5.64
N ARG A 92 -7.58 -6.18 -4.50
CA ARG A 92 -8.18 -5.39 -3.42
C ARG A 92 -8.56 -3.99 -3.88
N MET A 93 -7.67 -3.30 -4.59
CA MET A 93 -7.95 -1.98 -5.16
C MET A 93 -9.11 -2.02 -6.16
N LEU A 94 -9.18 -3.05 -7.01
CA LEU A 94 -10.31 -3.22 -7.92
C LEU A 94 -11.63 -3.40 -7.17
N GLN A 95 -11.65 -4.19 -6.09
CA GLN A 95 -12.86 -4.34 -5.26
C GLN A 95 -13.34 -3.00 -4.69
N TYR A 96 -12.44 -2.12 -4.27
CA TYR A 96 -12.82 -0.79 -3.80
C TYR A 96 -13.39 0.09 -4.91
N MET A 97 -12.80 0.05 -6.10
CA MET A 97 -13.33 0.80 -7.25
C MET A 97 -14.74 0.34 -7.64
N VAL A 98 -14.97 -0.97 -7.68
CA VAL A 98 -16.31 -1.53 -7.96
C VAL A 98 -17.32 -1.02 -6.95
N ARG A 99 -16.97 -0.99 -5.66
CA ARG A 99 -17.86 -0.47 -4.62
C ARG A 99 -18.12 1.04 -4.74
N ILE A 100 -17.11 1.83 -5.12
CA ILE A 100 -17.29 3.26 -5.42
C ILE A 100 -18.25 3.45 -6.59
N TRP A 101 -18.15 2.61 -7.63
CA TRP A 101 -19.09 2.64 -8.75
C TRP A 101 -20.49 2.18 -8.37
N ASP A 102 -20.63 1.13 -7.56
CA ASP A 102 -21.93 0.69 -7.04
C ASP A 102 -22.61 1.82 -6.27
N TYR A 103 -21.84 2.53 -5.44
CA TYR A 103 -22.32 3.73 -4.76
C TYR A 103 -22.76 4.82 -5.75
N TYR A 104 -21.92 5.16 -6.73
CA TYR A 104 -22.25 6.16 -7.75
C TYR A 104 -23.54 5.80 -8.50
N LEU A 105 -23.75 4.53 -8.86
CA LEU A 105 -24.96 4.08 -9.55
C LEU A 105 -26.22 4.15 -8.67
N ARG A 106 -26.10 4.01 -7.35
CA ARG A 106 -27.22 4.21 -6.42
C ARG A 106 -27.66 5.68 -6.39
N GLU A 107 -26.71 6.61 -6.36
CA GLU A 107 -26.98 8.06 -6.39
C GLU A 107 -27.40 8.56 -7.79
N HIS A 108 -26.96 7.85 -8.84
CA HIS A 108 -27.23 8.18 -10.23
C HIS A 108 -27.88 7.00 -10.98
N PRO A 109 -29.15 6.65 -10.68
CA PRO A 109 -29.80 5.43 -11.19
C PRO A 109 -29.98 5.38 -12.71
N ASN A 110 -29.91 6.53 -13.37
CA ASN A 110 -29.99 6.63 -14.84
C ASN A 110 -28.62 6.70 -15.53
N ALA A 111 -27.52 6.59 -14.78
CA ALA A 111 -26.18 6.63 -15.35
C ALA A 111 -25.93 5.39 -16.20
N THR A 112 -25.54 5.61 -17.47
CA THR A 112 -25.12 4.54 -18.40
C THR A 112 -23.60 4.46 -18.54
N ARG A 113 -22.87 5.32 -17.83
CA ARG A 113 -21.40 5.40 -17.80
C ARG A 113 -20.92 5.59 -16.36
N LEU A 114 -19.79 4.98 -16.06
CA LEU A 114 -19.12 5.12 -14.76
C LEU A 114 -18.06 6.23 -14.82
N PRO A 115 -17.93 7.04 -13.77
CA PRO A 115 -16.85 8.00 -13.64
C PRO A 115 -15.52 7.26 -13.45
N ALA A 116 -14.42 7.90 -13.84
CA ALA A 116 -13.10 7.35 -13.56
C ALA A 116 -12.86 7.26 -12.05
N VAL A 117 -12.20 6.19 -11.60
CA VAL A 117 -11.66 6.08 -10.24
C VAL A 117 -10.15 5.90 -10.37
N ILE A 118 -9.39 6.78 -9.71
CA ILE A 118 -7.92 6.78 -9.74
C ILE A 118 -7.44 6.28 -8.37
N PRO A 119 -6.96 5.03 -8.28
CA PRO A 119 -6.45 4.47 -7.03
C PRO A 119 -4.98 4.83 -6.81
N LEU A 120 -4.67 5.30 -5.61
CA LEU A 120 -3.34 5.59 -5.11
C LEU A 120 -3.08 4.78 -3.82
N VAL A 121 -1.94 4.11 -3.77
CA VAL A 121 -1.39 3.47 -2.57
C VAL A 121 -0.15 4.24 -2.14
N VAL A 122 -0.18 4.81 -0.94
CA VAL A 122 1.00 5.38 -0.28
C VAL A 122 1.63 4.30 0.59
N HIS A 123 2.81 3.84 0.20
CA HIS A 123 3.56 2.80 0.90
C HIS A 123 4.73 3.41 1.65
N HIS A 124 4.84 3.12 2.94
CA HIS A 124 5.83 3.76 3.81
C HIS A 124 6.53 2.80 4.76
N ASP A 125 6.55 1.51 4.45
CA ASP A 125 7.36 0.55 5.20
C ASP A 125 8.87 0.83 4.97
N ARG A 126 9.72 0.27 5.83
CA ARG A 126 11.19 0.34 5.69
C ARG A 126 11.68 -0.45 4.48
N ARG A 127 11.00 -1.54 4.13
CA ARG A 127 11.30 -2.36 2.96
C ARG A 127 10.69 -1.74 1.72
N ARG A 128 11.30 -1.95 0.56
CA ARG A 128 10.75 -1.51 -0.72
C ARG A 128 9.55 -2.37 -1.10
N TRP A 129 8.61 -1.78 -1.84
CA TRP A 129 7.50 -2.54 -2.41
C TRP A 129 8.01 -3.58 -3.41
N THR A 130 7.60 -4.85 -3.22
CA THR A 130 7.95 -5.97 -4.12
C THR A 130 6.73 -6.66 -4.72
N GLY A 131 5.53 -6.26 -4.33
CA GLY A 131 4.29 -6.85 -4.81
C GLY A 131 3.86 -6.34 -6.20
N PRO A 132 2.87 -6.99 -6.82
CA PRO A 132 2.31 -6.54 -8.09
C PRO A 132 1.53 -5.23 -7.93
N THR A 133 1.55 -4.39 -8.97
CA THR A 133 0.79 -3.11 -9.01
C THR A 133 -0.34 -3.10 -10.04
N GLN A 134 -0.52 -4.19 -10.76
CA GLN A 134 -1.52 -4.36 -11.81
C GLN A 134 -2.13 -5.76 -11.74
N LEU A 135 -3.41 -5.86 -12.13
CA LEU A 135 -4.19 -7.09 -11.98
C LEU A 135 -3.66 -8.25 -12.82
N ARG A 136 -3.12 -7.95 -14.00
CA ARG A 136 -2.58 -8.96 -14.91
C ARG A 136 -1.45 -9.79 -14.30
N ASP A 137 -0.68 -9.21 -13.37
CA ASP A 137 0.42 -9.90 -12.69
C ASP A 137 -0.09 -10.94 -11.66
N LEU A 138 -1.39 -10.94 -11.36
CA LEU A 138 -2.02 -11.92 -10.48
C LEU A 138 -2.58 -13.14 -11.24
N LEU A 139 -2.65 -13.06 -12.57
CA LEU A 139 -3.30 -14.07 -13.39
C LEU A 139 -2.35 -15.25 -13.62
N GLN A 140 -2.83 -16.46 -13.33
CA GLN A 140 -2.05 -17.69 -13.51
C GLN A 140 -2.18 -18.19 -14.95
N LEU A 141 -1.50 -17.52 -15.88
CA LEU A 141 -1.46 -17.85 -17.30
C LEU A 141 -0.01 -17.94 -17.78
N ASP A 142 0.27 -18.85 -18.71
CA ASP A 142 1.53 -18.81 -19.45
C ASP A 142 1.55 -17.62 -20.43
N PRO A 143 2.73 -17.16 -20.88
CA PRO A 143 2.84 -15.98 -21.74
C PRO A 143 2.03 -16.06 -23.04
N ASP A 144 1.96 -17.22 -23.69
CA ASP A 144 1.27 -17.38 -24.96
C ASP A 144 -0.25 -17.29 -24.76
N THR A 145 -0.78 -17.93 -23.71
CA THR A 145 -2.18 -17.81 -23.32
C THR A 145 -2.53 -16.39 -22.88
N ALA A 146 -1.65 -15.71 -22.14
CA ALA A 146 -1.88 -14.33 -21.70
C ALA A 146 -1.99 -13.35 -22.87
N GLU A 147 -1.16 -13.51 -23.90
CA GLU A 147 -1.25 -12.69 -25.11
C GLU A 147 -2.50 -13.04 -25.92
N ALA A 148 -2.79 -14.33 -26.11
CA ALA A 148 -3.99 -14.77 -26.84
C ALA A 148 -5.30 -14.32 -26.17
N ALA A 149 -5.32 -14.21 -24.84
CA ALA A 149 -6.49 -13.79 -24.07
C ALA A 149 -6.53 -12.29 -23.79
N ARG A 150 -5.55 -11.50 -24.23
CA ARG A 150 -5.33 -10.10 -23.81
C ARG A 150 -6.58 -9.22 -23.86
N GLU A 151 -7.40 -9.36 -24.91
CA GLU A 151 -8.64 -8.56 -25.09
C GLU A 151 -9.75 -8.90 -24.08
N PHE A 152 -9.69 -10.09 -23.46
CA PHE A 152 -10.65 -10.56 -22.46
C PHE A 152 -10.18 -10.34 -21.03
N LEU A 153 -8.91 -10.00 -20.83
CA LEU A 153 -8.32 -9.79 -19.50
C LEU A 153 -8.58 -8.36 -19.01
N PRO A 154 -8.94 -8.18 -17.73
CA PRO A 154 -9.15 -6.85 -17.17
C PRO A 154 -7.83 -6.06 -17.12
N GLU A 155 -7.81 -4.91 -17.77
CA GLU A 155 -6.70 -3.96 -17.65
C GLU A 155 -6.91 -3.03 -16.45
N PHE A 156 -6.20 -3.32 -15.37
CA PHE A 156 -6.25 -2.51 -14.16
C PHE A 156 -4.87 -2.35 -13.52
N ARG A 157 -4.55 -1.12 -13.08
CA ARG A 157 -3.36 -0.77 -12.30
C ARG A 157 -3.66 0.35 -11.30
N PHE A 158 -2.88 0.41 -10.24
CA PHE A 158 -2.92 1.54 -9.29
C PHE A 158 -1.61 2.34 -9.30
N LEU A 159 -1.65 3.56 -8.78
CA LEU A 159 -0.49 4.40 -8.53
C LEU A 159 0.13 4.02 -7.19
N LEU A 160 1.44 3.84 -7.16
CA LEU A 160 2.18 3.51 -5.95
C LEU A 160 3.16 4.63 -5.63
N ASP A 161 3.01 5.27 -4.47
CA ASP A 161 4.03 6.15 -3.89
C ASP A 161 4.81 5.37 -2.82
N ASP A 162 5.98 4.86 -3.20
CA ASP A 162 6.83 4.03 -2.35
C ASP A 162 7.91 4.88 -1.65
N LEU A 163 7.60 5.36 -0.44
CA LEU A 163 8.51 6.20 0.35
C LEU A 163 9.81 5.47 0.73
N ALA A 164 9.82 4.14 0.74
CA ALA A 164 11.03 3.35 1.00
C ALA A 164 12.08 3.54 -0.10
N ARG A 165 11.64 3.88 -1.32
CA ARG A 165 12.52 4.11 -2.48
C ARG A 165 13.03 5.54 -2.58
N ILE A 166 12.42 6.48 -1.87
CA ILE A 166 12.69 7.91 -1.95
C ILE A 166 13.58 8.30 -0.77
N ASP A 167 14.68 9.01 -1.05
CA ASP A 167 15.52 9.62 -0.02
C ASP A 167 14.95 10.97 0.44
N GLU A 168 15.46 11.49 1.55
CA GLU A 168 15.00 12.73 2.16
C GLU A 168 15.15 13.97 1.25
N GLN A 169 16.20 14.02 0.44
CA GLN A 169 16.43 15.13 -0.49
C GLN A 169 15.45 15.09 -1.68
N ALA A 170 15.13 13.90 -2.17
CA ALA A 170 14.10 13.69 -3.17
C ALA A 170 12.71 14.03 -2.60
N LEU A 171 12.42 13.68 -1.35
CA LEU A 171 11.18 14.06 -0.66
C LEU A 171 11.03 15.59 -0.57
N ARG A 172 12.11 16.31 -0.21
CA ARG A 172 12.09 17.80 -0.18
C ARG A 172 11.74 18.43 -1.53
N ARG A 173 12.25 17.85 -2.63
CA ARG A 173 12.03 18.37 -3.99
C ARG A 173 10.61 18.15 -4.51
N ARG A 174 9.80 17.30 -3.86
CA ARG A 174 8.41 17.10 -4.26
C ARG A 174 7.59 18.38 -4.00
N PRO A 175 6.64 18.72 -4.89
CA PRO A 175 5.77 19.89 -4.77
C PRO A 175 4.65 19.69 -3.73
N LEU A 176 5.02 19.31 -2.52
CA LEU A 176 4.12 19.01 -1.40
C LEU A 176 3.86 20.25 -0.55
N THR A 177 2.70 20.31 0.10
CA THR A 177 2.54 21.25 1.22
C THR A 177 3.50 20.86 2.36
N PRO A 178 3.93 21.82 3.19
CA PRO A 178 4.80 21.51 4.33
C PRO A 178 4.23 20.43 5.27
N PRO A 179 2.91 20.45 5.61
CA PRO A 179 2.32 19.39 6.43
C PRO A 179 2.44 18.00 5.81
N VAL A 180 2.15 17.85 4.52
CA VAL A 180 2.27 16.55 3.84
C VAL A 180 3.73 16.10 3.82
N ARG A 181 4.66 17.00 3.45
CA ARG A 181 6.10 16.68 3.40
C ARG A 181 6.62 16.17 4.74
N VAL A 182 6.31 16.87 5.84
CA VAL A 182 6.71 16.47 7.19
C VAL A 182 6.03 15.17 7.61
N THR A 183 4.75 14.98 7.28
CA THR A 183 4.06 13.71 7.58
C THR A 183 4.69 12.53 6.85
N LEU A 184 4.98 12.65 5.54
CA LEU A 184 5.64 11.58 4.79
C LEU A 184 7.05 11.28 5.33
N LEU A 185 7.78 12.30 5.78
CA LEU A 185 9.06 12.12 6.48
C LEU A 185 8.87 11.32 7.77
N LEU A 186 7.93 11.73 8.62
CA LEU A 186 7.66 11.06 9.90
C LEU A 186 7.17 9.61 9.71
N LEU A 187 6.37 9.33 8.67
CA LEU A 187 5.99 7.96 8.30
C LEU A 187 7.20 7.10 7.95
N LYS A 188 8.23 7.70 7.34
CA LYS A 188 9.47 7.03 6.95
C LYS A 188 10.45 6.82 8.12
N ILE A 189 10.62 7.80 9.00
CA ILE A 189 11.75 7.83 9.95
C ILE A 189 11.36 7.69 11.42
N ALA A 190 10.10 7.88 11.81
CA ALA A 190 9.77 8.01 13.24
C ALA A 190 9.69 6.67 13.99
N ALA A 191 9.20 5.61 13.35
CA ALA A 191 8.90 4.35 14.02
C ALA A 191 10.15 3.72 14.66
N GLY A 192 10.20 3.60 15.99
CA GLY A 192 11.32 3.02 16.74
C GLY A 192 12.67 3.70 16.51
N ASN A 193 12.70 4.99 16.11
CA ASN A 193 13.95 5.72 15.88
C ASN A 193 14.42 6.46 17.15
N PRO A 194 15.53 6.01 17.79
CA PRO A 194 16.02 6.63 19.03
C PRO A 194 16.67 8.01 18.81
N ARG A 195 17.04 8.36 17.57
CA ARG A 195 17.69 9.63 17.21
C ARG A 195 16.76 10.58 16.45
N LEU A 196 15.44 10.36 16.54
CA LEU A 196 14.46 11.14 15.80
C LEU A 196 14.62 12.66 15.98
N ALA A 197 14.98 13.12 17.18
CA ALA A 197 15.21 14.55 17.43
C ALA A 197 16.39 15.12 16.63
N GLU A 198 17.47 14.35 16.46
CA GLU A 198 18.63 14.72 15.64
C GLU A 198 18.28 14.67 14.16
N ASP A 199 17.58 13.62 13.72
CA ASP A 199 17.17 13.43 12.32
C ASP A 199 16.13 14.48 11.87
N LEU A 200 15.39 15.08 12.80
CA LEU A 200 14.46 16.19 12.54
C LEU A 200 15.13 17.57 12.56
N GLN A 201 16.36 17.73 13.09
CA GLN A 201 17.04 19.04 13.09
C GLN A 201 17.15 19.67 11.70
N PRO A 202 17.50 18.92 10.64
CA PRO A 202 17.56 19.48 9.28
C PRO A 202 16.20 19.97 8.76
N TRP A 203 15.09 19.58 9.40
CA TRP A 203 13.71 19.81 8.95
C TRP A 203 12.94 20.84 9.80
N VAL A 204 13.67 21.58 10.63
CA VAL A 204 13.08 22.58 11.55
C VAL A 204 12.36 23.70 10.81
N GLU A 205 12.85 24.14 9.66
CA GLU A 205 12.17 25.18 8.88
C GLU A 205 10.82 24.69 8.34
N GLU A 206 10.76 23.46 7.80
CA GLU A 206 9.51 22.86 7.35
C GLU A 206 8.51 22.67 8.51
N LEU A 207 9.00 22.33 9.72
CA LEU A 207 8.16 22.26 10.93
C LEU A 207 7.61 23.65 11.32
N ARG A 208 8.42 24.72 11.18
CA ARG A 208 7.94 26.10 11.39
C ARG A 208 6.92 26.51 10.35
N GLU A 209 7.13 26.14 9.09
CA GLU A 209 6.17 26.37 8.01
C GLU A 209 4.84 25.65 8.27
N VAL A 210 4.84 24.46 8.87
CA VAL A 210 3.60 23.79 9.32
C VAL A 210 2.88 24.66 10.34
N LEU A 211 3.56 25.10 11.40
CA LEU A 211 2.98 25.90 12.48
C LEU A 211 2.46 27.26 12.02
N ALA A 212 3.11 27.88 11.03
CA ALA A 212 2.73 29.19 10.51
C ALA A 212 1.43 29.19 9.68
N ARG A 213 0.92 28.01 9.29
CA ARG A 213 -0.29 27.90 8.45
C ARG A 213 -1.58 27.94 9.29
N PRO A 214 -2.71 28.34 8.70
CA PRO A 214 -4.02 28.16 9.31
C PRO A 214 -4.26 26.69 9.67
N GLY A 215 -4.65 26.41 10.93
CA GLY A 215 -4.78 25.04 11.44
C GLY A 215 -3.46 24.31 11.70
N GLY A 216 -2.32 24.99 11.56
CA GLY A 216 -0.98 24.42 11.70
C GLY A 216 -0.71 23.81 13.08
N LEU A 217 -1.22 24.42 14.15
CA LEU A 217 -1.09 23.89 15.51
C LEU A 217 -1.76 22.51 15.67
N ASP A 218 -2.94 22.32 15.08
CA ASP A 218 -3.64 21.03 15.13
C ASP A 218 -2.91 19.95 14.33
N GLN A 219 -2.36 20.33 13.18
CA GLN A 219 -1.56 19.44 12.33
C GLN A 219 -0.27 19.03 13.04
N PHE A 220 0.43 19.99 13.63
CA PHE A 220 1.63 19.75 14.43
C PHE A 220 1.34 18.88 15.66
N THR A 221 0.23 19.13 16.36
CA THR A 221 -0.21 18.30 17.50
C THR A 221 -0.48 16.85 17.06
N SER A 222 -1.04 16.66 15.86
CA SER A 222 -1.27 15.33 15.29
C SER A 222 0.05 14.61 14.98
N MET A 223 1.05 15.34 14.52
CA MET A 223 2.42 14.82 14.30
C MET A 223 3.10 14.43 15.62
N LEU A 224 2.99 15.26 16.67
CA LEU A 224 3.54 14.93 17.99
C LEU A 224 2.91 13.68 18.59
N ARG A 225 1.58 13.55 18.55
CA ARG A 225 0.87 12.34 18.99
C ARG A 225 1.32 11.11 18.21
N TYR A 226 1.51 11.25 16.90
CA TYR A 226 2.04 10.17 16.09
C TYR A 226 3.43 9.73 16.57
N ILE A 227 4.35 10.67 16.77
CA ILE A 227 5.72 10.41 17.26
C ILE A 227 5.68 9.67 18.60
N GLU A 228 4.84 10.12 19.54
CA GLU A 228 4.68 9.48 20.85
C GLU A 228 4.27 8.01 20.71
N VAL A 229 3.30 7.72 19.85
CA VAL A 229 2.79 6.34 19.70
C VAL A 229 3.78 5.42 18.98
N VAL A 230 4.53 5.91 17.99
CA VAL A 230 5.46 5.07 17.21
C VAL A 230 6.89 5.04 17.77
N GLY A 231 7.24 5.99 18.64
CA GLY A 231 8.58 6.12 19.22
C GLY A 231 8.91 5.00 20.22
N GLU A 232 7.91 4.46 20.90
CA GLU A 232 8.06 3.36 21.88
C GLU A 232 7.92 1.96 21.27
N ALA A 233 7.61 1.85 19.97
CA ALA A 233 7.43 0.56 19.32
C ALA A 233 8.78 -0.19 19.23
N PRO A 234 8.92 -1.41 19.79
CA PRO A 234 10.14 -2.20 19.65
C PRO A 234 10.41 -2.46 18.16
N ALA A 235 11.66 -2.32 17.75
CA ALA A 235 12.10 -2.40 16.36
C ALA A 235 11.97 -3.80 15.71
N GLU A 236 11.23 -4.76 16.28
CA GLU A 236 11.25 -6.15 15.83
C GLU A 236 9.85 -6.77 15.63
N GLN A 237 9.47 -6.91 14.37
CA GLN A 237 9.32 -8.25 13.80
C GLN A 237 10.41 -8.43 12.74
N GLN A 238 11.65 -8.49 13.24
CA GLN A 238 12.81 -9.01 12.52
C GLN A 238 12.61 -10.53 12.39
N VAL A 239 12.81 -11.06 11.19
CA VAL A 239 12.74 -12.49 10.88
C VAL A 239 13.72 -13.25 11.78
N ASP A 240 13.22 -14.24 12.51
CA ASP A 240 14.04 -15.39 12.88
C ASP A 240 13.25 -16.68 12.69
N GLN A 241 13.74 -17.51 11.78
CA GLN A 241 13.44 -18.93 11.78
C GLN A 241 14.79 -19.62 11.88
N PRO A 242 15.00 -20.45 12.92
CA PRO A 242 15.80 -21.64 12.72
C PRO A 242 15.08 -22.90 13.20
N ALA A 243 15.14 -23.90 12.31
CA ALA A 243 15.26 -25.34 12.57
C ALA A 243 14.42 -25.97 13.69
N ARG A 244 13.39 -26.73 13.30
CA ARG A 244 12.97 -27.93 14.04
C ARG A 244 13.50 -29.20 13.37
N SER A 245 14.71 -29.58 13.75
CA SER A 245 15.23 -30.96 13.77
C SER A 245 16.34 -30.95 14.83
N ALA A 246 16.48 -31.82 15.82
CA ALA A 246 15.83 -33.03 16.35
C ALA A 246 16.23 -33.02 17.85
N GLY A 247 15.71 -33.78 18.82
CA GLY A 247 14.86 -34.96 18.90
C GLY A 247 14.96 -35.51 20.33
N ARG A 248 14.30 -36.63 20.64
CA ARG A 248 14.84 -37.75 21.45
C ARG A 248 13.79 -38.83 21.73
N GLY A 249 14.28 -40.07 21.70
CA GLY A 249 13.60 -41.33 22.00
C GLY A 249 13.56 -42.21 20.75
N GLY A 250 14.56 -43.01 20.38
CA GLY A 250 15.51 -43.79 21.19
C GLY A 250 14.95 -45.20 21.35
N ILE A 251 15.48 -46.18 20.59
CA ILE A 251 15.62 -47.61 20.92
C ILE A 251 16.60 -48.26 19.91
N HIS A 252 17.52 -49.07 20.45
CA HIS A 252 18.52 -49.99 19.88
C HIS A 252 18.02 -50.85 18.69
N ASP A 253 18.82 -51.47 17.81
CA ASP A 253 20.03 -52.26 18.08
C ASP A 253 20.82 -52.64 16.79
N HIS A 254 22.04 -53.11 17.05
CA HIS A 254 23.21 -53.61 16.33
C HIS A 254 23.22 -54.39 14.98
N ARG A 255 24.39 -54.23 14.31
CA ARG A 255 25.21 -55.18 13.49
C ARG A 255 24.62 -55.57 12.12
N GLY A 256 25.36 -55.69 11.02
CA GLY A 256 26.78 -55.92 10.76
C GLY A 256 26.89 -56.92 9.58
N ASP A 257 27.89 -56.74 8.73
CA ASP A 257 28.43 -57.66 7.71
C ASP A 257 27.92 -57.69 6.25
N ALA A 258 28.91 -57.93 5.39
CA ALA A 258 29.01 -57.55 3.99
C ALA A 258 28.89 -58.76 3.00
N PRO A 259 29.45 -58.78 1.76
CA PRO A 259 28.68 -59.07 0.53
C PRO A 259 29.08 -60.39 -0.17
N ARG A 260 28.29 -60.86 -1.18
CA ARG A 260 28.78 -61.35 -2.51
C ARG A 260 27.77 -62.16 -3.35
N ARG A 261 27.84 -61.89 -4.67
CA ARG A 261 27.84 -62.79 -5.86
C ARG A 261 26.52 -63.19 -6.57
N ARG A 262 26.35 -62.57 -7.75
CA ARG A 262 26.25 -63.14 -9.13
C ARG A 262 25.35 -64.38 -9.37
N ARG A 263 24.40 -64.24 -10.32
CA ARG A 263 24.43 -64.85 -11.68
C ARG A 263 23.22 -64.39 -12.53
N SER A 264 23.50 -64.07 -13.80
CA SER A 264 22.58 -63.78 -14.92
C SER A 264 22.10 -65.10 -15.60
N PRO A 265 21.48 -65.14 -16.81
CA PRO A 265 20.46 -64.30 -17.50
C PRO A 265 19.31 -65.08 -18.25
N ARG A 266 18.15 -64.43 -18.49
CA ARG A 266 17.17 -64.52 -19.65
C ARG A 266 16.60 -65.92 -20.09
N PRO A 267 15.61 -66.08 -21.02
CA PRO A 267 14.94 -65.11 -21.93
C PRO A 267 13.39 -65.22 -22.15
N ARG A 268 12.81 -64.12 -22.69
CA ARG A 268 11.82 -63.92 -23.80
C ARG A 268 10.43 -64.64 -23.91
N ARG A 269 9.52 -63.86 -24.55
CA ARG A 269 8.28 -64.16 -25.33
C ARG A 269 6.98 -64.15 -24.50
N HIS A 270 5.83 -63.64 -24.96
CA HIS A 270 5.38 -63.09 -26.25
C HIS A 270 4.07 -62.29 -26.06
N ALA A 271 3.77 -61.48 -27.07
CA ALA A 271 2.54 -60.76 -27.42
C ALA A 271 1.19 -61.34 -26.96
N ARG A 272 0.29 -60.46 -26.48
CA ARG A 272 -0.84 -59.93 -27.28
C ARG A 272 -1.44 -58.70 -26.60
#